data_AF-A0A2V8GHL3-F1
#
_entry.id   AF-A0A2V8GHL3-F1
#
_cell.length_a   1.000
_cell.length_b   1.000
_cell.length_c   1.000
_cell.angle_alpha   90.00
_cell.angle_beta   90.00
_cell.angle_gamma   90.00
#
_symmetry.space_group_name_H-M   'P 1'
#
loop_
_entity.id
_entity.type
_entity.pdbx_description
1 polymer ?
#
loop_
_entity_poly.entity_id
_entity_poly.type
_entity_poly.pdbx_seq_one_letter_code
_entity_poly.pdbx_strand_id
1 'polypeptide(L)'
;MRSVWVVALALFAGAALHAQAPRPGSGQARTAKDGVYTTAQAARGNAIFEMRCALCHGEMLEGAAGPPLAGDEFLGAWDTQPVSALFDKIHATMPADAPGTLEPTQVADLIAYIMQANKFSAGPAELAIGADALKQIGLVAAKPAPAIAAGGSTLTFPVTGTLNQVMRGILFPSSNVLFDVQTKDPSAGSKGGTAKGDATTTSTRYGDVYSPWQVVDAAAISIAEIGPVLMQPRRCENGKPAPVDRADWKQYVQGVVEAGRAAYRASQTRSQDAVSDATNTISDACANCHRVYRDVSSAATRCTPH
;
A
#
# COMPACT_ATOMS: atom_id res chain seq x y z
N MET A 1 77.45 -25.47 -43.94
CA MET A 1 76.27 -24.61 -44.19
C MET A 1 75.52 -24.45 -42.88
N ARG A 2 75.26 -23.20 -42.50
CA ARG A 2 74.71 -22.77 -41.21
C ARG A 2 73.19 -22.94 -41.23
N SER A 3 72.60 -23.52 -40.17
CA SER A 3 71.17 -23.34 -39.88
C SER A 3 71.01 -23.12 -38.38
N VAL A 4 70.93 -21.84 -38.02
CA VAL A 4 70.62 -21.33 -36.68
C VAL A 4 69.09 -21.36 -36.53
N TRP A 5 68.58 -22.04 -35.51
CA TRP A 5 67.18 -21.96 -35.12
C TRP A 5 67.04 -20.96 -33.98
N VAL A 6 66.38 -19.84 -34.26
CA VAL A 6 66.00 -18.82 -33.28
C VAL A 6 64.70 -19.28 -32.62
N VAL A 7 64.76 -19.63 -31.33
CA VAL A 7 63.57 -19.85 -30.50
C VAL A 7 63.18 -18.52 -29.86
N ALA A 8 62.08 -17.93 -30.32
CA ALA A 8 61.49 -16.74 -29.72
C ALA A 8 60.70 -17.12 -28.47
N LEU A 9 61.20 -16.75 -27.28
CA LEU A 9 60.46 -16.82 -26.02
C LEU A 9 59.52 -15.61 -25.92
N ALA A 10 58.21 -15.83 -26.04
CA ALA A 10 57.19 -14.84 -25.73
C ALA A 10 56.92 -14.83 -24.22
N LEU A 11 57.38 -13.78 -23.53
CA LEU A 11 57.06 -13.47 -22.13
C LEU A 11 55.63 -12.90 -22.07
N PHE A 12 54.67 -13.71 -21.61
CA PHE A 12 53.34 -13.24 -21.23
C PHE A 12 53.41 -12.60 -19.84
N ALA A 13 53.35 -11.26 -19.78
CA ALA A 13 53.13 -10.53 -18.54
C ALA A 13 51.66 -10.69 -18.10
N GLY A 14 51.41 -11.51 -17.09
CA GLY A 14 50.10 -11.64 -16.44
C GLY A 14 49.80 -10.41 -15.59
N ALA A 15 48.87 -9.57 -16.03
CA ALA A 15 48.29 -8.50 -15.23
C ALA A 15 47.34 -9.11 -14.19
N ALA A 16 47.79 -9.20 -12.94
CA ALA A 16 46.95 -9.61 -11.82
C ALA A 16 45.93 -8.50 -11.48
N LEU A 17 44.69 -8.66 -11.97
CA LEU A 17 43.53 -7.90 -11.47
C LEU A 17 43.34 -8.23 -9.98
N HIS A 18 43.83 -7.34 -9.11
CA HIS A 18 43.49 -7.36 -7.70
C HIS A 18 42.07 -6.80 -7.56
N ALA A 19 41.09 -7.69 -7.40
CA ALA A 19 39.75 -7.32 -6.95
C ALA A 19 39.87 -6.69 -5.55
N GLN A 20 39.74 -5.37 -5.48
CA GLN A 20 39.69 -4.65 -4.22
C GLN A 20 38.33 -4.93 -3.57
N ALA A 21 38.33 -5.68 -2.47
CA ALA A 21 37.15 -5.85 -1.63
C ALA A 21 36.68 -4.47 -1.13
N PRO A 22 35.36 -4.20 -1.07
CA PRO A 22 34.84 -2.95 -0.52
C PRO A 22 35.29 -2.81 0.94
N ARG A 23 35.94 -1.69 1.27
CA ARG A 23 36.21 -1.32 2.65
C ARG A 23 34.88 -1.05 3.35
N PRO A 24 34.64 -1.52 4.59
CA PRO A 24 33.52 -1.05 5.38
C PRO A 24 33.69 0.45 5.60
N GLY A 25 32.76 1.23 5.07
CA GLY A 25 32.72 2.68 5.23
C GLY A 25 32.62 3.05 6.71
N SER A 26 33.43 4.04 7.09
CA SER A 26 33.36 4.79 8.34
C SER A 26 31.92 5.15 8.71
N GLY A 27 31.51 4.73 9.92
CA GLY A 27 30.15 4.83 10.44
C GLY A 27 29.64 6.26 10.57
N GLN A 28 28.73 6.62 9.67
CA GLN A 28 27.81 7.72 9.89
C GLN A 28 26.64 7.15 10.69
N ALA A 29 26.32 7.77 11.83
CA ALA A 29 25.25 7.29 12.72
C ALA A 29 23.93 7.23 11.94
N ARG A 30 23.31 6.04 11.87
CA ARG A 30 22.03 5.86 11.17
C ARG A 30 20.91 6.47 12.01
N THR A 31 19.88 6.95 11.34
CA THR A 31 18.66 7.45 11.97
C THR A 31 17.46 6.73 11.39
N ALA A 32 16.33 6.80 12.08
CA ALA A 32 15.08 6.22 11.59
C ALA A 32 14.63 6.80 10.23
N LYS A 33 15.19 7.95 9.81
CA LYS A 33 14.95 8.57 8.49
C LYS A 33 15.64 7.83 7.34
N ASP A 34 16.62 6.97 7.62
CA ASP A 34 17.41 6.27 6.61
C ASP A 34 16.73 5.01 6.04
N GLY A 35 15.43 4.82 6.27
CA GLY A 35 14.72 3.64 5.77
C GLY A 35 15.10 2.36 6.51
N VAL A 36 15.00 2.38 7.84
CA VAL A 36 15.52 1.31 8.72
C VAL A 36 14.56 0.14 8.94
N TYR A 37 13.38 0.17 8.32
CA TYR A 37 12.35 -0.87 8.41
C TYR A 37 11.65 -1.04 7.05
N THR A 38 10.94 -2.15 6.83
CA THR A 38 10.18 -2.38 5.59
C THR A 38 8.68 -2.14 5.77
N THR A 39 7.97 -1.83 4.68
CA THR A 39 6.50 -1.74 4.69
C THR A 39 5.83 -3.05 5.13
N ALA A 40 6.40 -4.21 4.75
CA ALA A 40 5.90 -5.51 5.18
C ALA A 40 6.04 -5.70 6.70
N GLN A 41 7.15 -5.24 7.28
CA GLN A 41 7.39 -5.26 8.71
C GLN A 41 6.37 -4.40 9.47
N ALA A 42 6.14 -3.17 9.00
CA ALA A 42 5.14 -2.28 9.58
C ALA A 42 3.71 -2.85 9.47
N ALA A 43 3.38 -3.53 8.37
CA ALA A 43 2.06 -4.16 8.21
C ALA A 43 1.82 -5.30 9.23
N ARG A 44 2.84 -6.12 9.52
CA ARG A 44 2.76 -7.13 10.61
C ARG A 44 2.61 -6.47 11.97
N GLY A 45 3.35 -5.38 12.20
CA GLY A 45 3.24 -4.57 13.40
C GLY A 45 1.84 -4.01 13.63
N ASN A 46 1.20 -3.49 12.57
CA ASN A 46 -0.18 -2.99 12.65
C ASN A 46 -1.15 -4.08 13.10
N ALA A 47 -1.05 -5.29 12.55
CA ALA A 47 -1.93 -6.39 12.94
C ALA A 47 -1.79 -6.74 14.44
N ILE A 48 -0.55 -6.70 14.97
CA ILE A 48 -0.30 -6.91 16.41
C ILE A 48 -0.90 -5.74 17.21
N PHE A 49 -0.69 -4.51 16.75
CA PHE A 49 -1.18 -3.29 17.41
C PHE A 49 -2.70 -3.28 17.55
N GLU A 50 -3.44 -3.58 16.48
CA GLU A 50 -4.90 -3.65 16.49
C GLU A 50 -5.42 -4.67 17.52
N MET A 51 -4.74 -5.81 17.66
CA MET A 51 -5.18 -6.89 18.55
C MET A 51 -4.79 -6.72 20.02
N ARG A 52 -3.78 -5.90 20.34
CA ARG A 52 -3.13 -5.89 21.66
C ARG A 52 -2.91 -4.51 22.25
N CYS A 53 -2.87 -3.46 21.43
CA CYS A 53 -2.38 -2.14 21.83
C CYS A 53 -3.42 -1.04 21.64
N ALA A 54 -4.25 -1.13 20.60
CA ALA A 54 -5.21 -0.09 20.22
C ALA A 54 -6.20 0.29 21.34
N LEU A 55 -6.59 -0.68 22.17
CA LEU A 55 -7.51 -0.44 23.30
C LEU A 55 -7.01 0.66 24.25
N CYS A 56 -5.70 0.73 24.48
CA CYS A 56 -5.11 1.73 25.37
C CYS A 56 -4.45 2.89 24.61
N HIS A 57 -3.86 2.63 23.45
CA HIS A 57 -3.07 3.63 22.71
C HIS A 57 -3.85 4.33 21.59
N GLY A 58 -5.15 4.04 21.43
CA GLY A 58 -5.99 4.58 20.36
C GLY A 58 -5.85 3.80 19.06
N GLU A 59 -6.90 3.78 18.24
CA GLU A 59 -6.90 3.07 16.94
C GLU A 59 -5.91 3.69 15.95
N MET A 60 -5.68 5.00 16.08
CA MET A 60 -4.80 5.81 15.24
C MET A 60 -3.50 6.20 15.97
N LEU A 61 -3.15 5.52 17.07
CA LEU A 61 -1.99 5.80 17.95
C LEU A 61 -2.05 7.17 18.65
N GLU A 62 -3.23 7.78 18.71
CA GLU A 62 -3.50 9.11 19.26
C GLU A 62 -3.51 9.15 20.80
N GLY A 63 -3.40 8.00 21.45
CA GLY A 63 -3.47 7.87 22.90
C GLY A 63 -4.91 7.80 23.43
N ALA A 64 -5.10 7.03 24.49
CA ALA A 64 -6.37 6.93 25.19
C ALA A 64 -6.12 6.67 26.69
N ALA A 65 -6.22 5.42 27.15
CA ALA A 65 -5.82 5.02 28.49
C ALA A 65 -4.29 4.96 28.67
N GLY A 66 -3.57 4.76 27.57
CA GLY A 66 -2.11 4.87 27.45
C GLY A 66 -1.71 6.10 26.62
N PRO A 67 -0.43 6.50 26.67
CA PRO A 67 0.06 7.68 25.96
C PRO A 67 -0.04 7.53 24.44
N PRO A 68 -0.08 8.64 23.69
CA PRO A 68 0.04 8.61 22.23
C PRO A 68 1.36 7.97 21.81
N LEU A 69 1.29 7.19 20.73
CA LEU A 69 2.45 6.59 20.09
C LEU A 69 2.75 7.22 18.73
N ALA A 70 1.98 8.24 18.34
CA ALA A 70 2.25 9.05 17.18
C ALA A 70 2.04 10.56 17.45
N GLY A 71 2.69 11.39 16.64
CA GLY A 71 2.55 12.85 16.70
C GLY A 71 3.54 13.51 17.66
N ASP A 72 3.33 14.81 17.88
CA ASP A 72 4.31 15.70 18.55
C ASP A 72 4.65 15.27 19.98
N GLU A 73 3.70 14.69 20.72
CA GLU A 73 3.95 14.21 22.09
C GLU A 73 4.88 12.99 22.11
N PHE A 74 4.63 12.01 21.25
CA PHE A 74 5.53 10.87 21.08
C PHE A 74 6.90 11.33 20.60
N LEU A 75 6.93 12.17 19.56
CA LEU A 75 8.18 12.67 19.01
C LEU A 75 8.94 13.51 20.05
N GLY A 76 8.29 14.32 20.88
CA GLY A 76 8.95 15.07 21.95
C GLY A 76 9.58 14.19 23.03
N ALA A 77 8.98 13.05 23.34
CA ALA A 77 9.52 12.09 24.32
C ALA A 77 10.67 11.23 23.76
N TRP A 78 10.63 10.93 22.46
CA TRP A 78 11.55 9.98 21.82
C TRP A 78 12.57 10.61 20.88
N ASP A 79 12.47 11.92 20.59
CA ASP A 79 13.44 12.62 19.76
C ASP A 79 14.85 12.41 20.33
N THR A 80 15.79 12.06 19.45
CA THR A 80 17.21 11.76 19.76
C THR A 80 17.48 10.51 20.59
N GLN A 81 16.45 9.77 21.03
CA GLN A 81 16.64 8.48 21.69
C GLN A 81 16.99 7.39 20.67
N PRO A 82 17.80 6.38 21.04
CA PRO A 82 18.03 5.24 20.16
C PRO A 82 16.78 4.36 20.05
N VAL A 83 16.58 3.72 18.90
CA VAL A 83 15.48 2.76 18.70
C VAL A 83 15.52 1.63 19.72
N SER A 84 16.72 1.26 20.19
CA SER A 84 16.88 0.29 21.27
C SER A 84 16.14 0.69 22.55
N ALA A 85 16.09 1.98 22.90
CA ALA A 85 15.38 2.42 24.09
C ALA A 85 13.86 2.22 23.96
N LEU A 86 13.31 2.44 22.76
CA LEU A 86 11.89 2.17 22.48
C LEU A 86 11.62 0.66 22.50
N PHE A 87 12.52 -0.13 21.91
CA PHE A 87 12.47 -1.59 21.96
C PHE A 87 12.44 -2.12 23.38
N ASP A 88 13.40 -1.69 24.21
CA ASP A 88 13.51 -2.11 25.60
C ASP A 88 12.28 -1.68 26.40
N LYS A 89 11.76 -0.48 26.14
CA LYS A 89 10.54 0.01 26.80
C LYS A 89 9.32 -0.85 26.46
N ILE A 90 9.09 -1.15 25.18
CA ILE A 90 7.96 -1.98 24.76
C ILE A 90 8.13 -3.39 25.32
N HIS A 91 9.30 -4.00 25.14
CA HIS A 91 9.56 -5.35 25.61
C HIS A 91 9.42 -5.47 27.15
N ALA A 92 9.92 -4.50 27.92
CA ALA A 92 9.90 -4.59 29.38
C ALA A 92 8.56 -4.23 30.02
N THR A 93 7.72 -3.42 29.36
CA THR A 93 6.52 -2.83 29.99
C THR A 93 5.21 -3.12 29.28
N MET A 94 5.25 -3.71 28.07
CA MET A 94 4.05 -3.99 27.28
C MET A 94 3.90 -5.49 26.96
N PRO A 95 2.65 -5.93 26.74
CA PRO A 95 1.39 -5.23 27.04
C PRO A 95 1.22 -4.96 28.55
N ALA A 96 0.48 -3.92 28.93
CA ALA A 96 0.39 -3.51 30.35
C ALA A 96 -0.18 -4.59 31.29
N ASP A 97 -1.02 -5.48 30.77
CA ASP A 97 -1.59 -6.64 31.46
C ASP A 97 -0.67 -7.88 31.44
N ALA A 98 0.30 -7.93 30.51
CA ALA A 98 1.25 -9.04 30.37
C ALA A 98 2.65 -8.59 29.92
N PRO A 99 3.39 -7.78 30.71
CA PRO A 99 4.69 -7.25 30.30
C PRO A 99 5.71 -8.36 29.97
N GLY A 100 6.50 -8.18 28.91
CA GLY A 100 7.56 -9.13 28.53
C GLY A 100 7.09 -10.36 27.76
N THR A 101 5.82 -10.42 27.36
CA THR A 101 5.27 -11.56 26.61
C THR A 101 5.39 -11.44 25.09
N LEU A 102 5.78 -10.27 24.57
CA LEU A 102 6.00 -10.08 23.14
C LEU A 102 7.37 -10.62 22.73
N GLU A 103 7.39 -11.43 21.67
CA GLU A 103 8.64 -11.91 21.09
C GLU A 103 9.47 -10.73 20.53
N PRO A 104 10.81 -10.79 20.57
CA PRO A 104 11.67 -9.73 20.05
C PRO A 104 11.34 -9.29 18.61
N THR A 105 10.93 -10.23 17.75
CA THR A 105 10.49 -9.95 16.38
C THR A 105 9.18 -9.18 16.33
N GLN A 106 8.23 -9.49 17.21
CA GLN A 106 6.96 -8.77 17.33
C GLN A 106 7.18 -7.33 17.83
N VAL A 107 8.12 -7.13 18.75
CA VAL A 107 8.50 -5.79 19.23
C VAL A 107 9.10 -4.97 18.08
N ALA A 108 10.00 -5.55 17.27
CA ALA A 108 10.55 -4.86 16.10
C ALA A 108 9.49 -4.54 15.05
N ASP A 109 8.54 -5.45 14.81
CA ASP A 109 7.40 -5.22 13.92
C ASP A 109 6.52 -4.05 14.42
N LEU A 110 6.21 -4.01 15.72
CA LEU A 110 5.45 -2.90 16.34
C LEU A 110 6.19 -1.56 16.22
N ILE A 111 7.51 -1.54 16.42
CA ILE A 111 8.32 -0.32 16.22
C ILE A 111 8.27 0.14 14.77
N ALA A 112 8.37 -0.78 13.80
CA ALA A 112 8.25 -0.45 12.39
C ALA A 112 6.89 0.19 12.06
N TYR A 113 5.81 -0.30 12.69
CA TYR A 113 4.48 0.31 12.57
C TYR A 113 4.42 1.72 13.20
N ILE A 114 4.94 1.89 14.41
CA ILE A 114 5.03 3.20 15.09
C ILE A 114 5.84 4.20 14.25
N MET A 115 6.96 3.77 13.67
CA MET A 115 7.76 4.58 12.75
C MET A 115 6.95 4.99 11.51
N GLN A 116 6.19 4.07 10.91
CA GLN A 116 5.31 4.36 9.77
C GLN A 116 4.21 5.37 10.13
N ALA A 117 3.58 5.22 11.30
CA ALA A 117 2.56 6.14 11.79
C ALA A 117 3.13 7.57 11.95
N ASN A 118 4.38 7.67 12.44
CA ASN A 118 5.14 8.90 12.61
C ASN A 118 5.85 9.39 11.34
N LYS A 119 5.51 8.85 10.16
CA LYS A 119 5.98 9.31 8.84
C LYS A 119 7.48 9.16 8.60
N PHE A 120 8.15 8.25 9.31
CA PHE A 120 9.49 7.82 8.92
C PHE A 120 9.42 7.05 7.59
N SER A 121 10.41 7.23 6.73
CA SER A 121 10.45 6.52 5.45
C SER A 121 10.78 5.05 5.68
N ALA A 122 10.10 4.15 4.96
CA ALA A 122 10.51 2.75 4.88
C ALA A 122 11.71 2.60 3.93
N GLY A 123 12.49 1.54 4.13
CA GLY A 123 13.60 1.16 3.26
C GLY A 123 13.58 -0.33 2.89
N PRO A 124 14.66 -0.81 2.26
CA PRO A 124 14.70 -2.16 1.67
C PRO A 124 15.03 -3.27 2.67
N ALA A 125 15.47 -2.93 3.90
CA ALA A 125 15.89 -3.89 4.91
C ALA A 125 14.97 -3.86 6.12
N GLU A 126 14.69 -5.02 6.72
CA GLU A 126 13.94 -5.09 7.97
C GLU A 126 14.77 -4.53 9.13
N LEU A 127 14.07 -3.93 10.10
CA LEU A 127 14.64 -3.47 11.35
C LEU A 127 15.21 -4.69 12.09
N ALA A 128 16.53 -4.72 12.23
CA ALA A 128 17.23 -5.80 12.90
C ALA A 128 16.90 -5.82 14.39
N ILE A 129 16.68 -7.00 14.96
CA ILE A 129 16.41 -7.23 16.39
C ILE A 129 17.66 -7.19 17.29
N GLY A 130 18.85 -7.04 16.70
CA GLY A 130 20.11 -7.03 17.45
C GLY A 130 20.31 -5.73 18.22
N ALA A 131 20.55 -5.81 19.53
CA ALA A 131 20.72 -4.64 20.41
C ALA A 131 21.78 -3.65 19.88
N ASP A 132 22.87 -4.14 19.30
CA ASP A 132 23.93 -3.29 18.73
C ASP A 132 23.50 -2.59 17.44
N ALA A 133 22.62 -3.21 16.64
CA ALA A 133 22.07 -2.55 15.45
C ALA A 133 21.04 -1.47 15.83
N LEU A 134 20.19 -1.74 16.83
CA LEU A 134 19.16 -0.81 17.29
C LEU A 134 19.73 0.42 18.02
N LYS A 135 20.83 0.26 18.77
CA LYS A 135 21.53 1.37 19.45
C LYS A 135 22.11 2.40 18.48
N GLN A 136 22.42 1.97 17.27
CA GLN A 136 23.03 2.81 16.23
C GLN A 136 21.99 3.56 15.39
N ILE A 137 20.70 3.40 15.70
CA ILE A 137 19.60 4.07 15.00
C ILE A 137 18.96 5.09 15.94
N GLY A 138 19.16 6.38 15.68
CA GLY A 138 18.47 7.44 16.42
C GLY A 138 17.04 7.67 15.91
N LEU A 139 16.06 7.73 16.81
CA LEU A 139 14.70 8.23 16.58
C LEU A 139 14.74 9.75 16.56
N VAL A 140 15.27 10.34 15.50
CA VAL A 140 15.27 11.80 15.35
C VAL A 140 13.95 12.21 14.70
N ALA A 141 13.17 13.04 15.38
CA ALA A 141 11.86 13.50 14.93
C ALA A 141 11.90 13.89 13.45
N ALA A 142 11.00 13.30 12.68
CA ALA A 142 10.81 13.64 11.29
C ALA A 142 10.19 15.04 11.21
N LYS A 143 11.03 16.10 11.27
CA LYS A 143 10.71 17.32 10.52
C LYS A 143 10.35 16.84 9.11
N PRO A 144 9.22 17.26 8.51
CA PRO A 144 8.84 16.83 7.17
C PRO A 144 9.93 17.28 6.20
N ALA A 145 10.91 16.40 6.01
CA ALA A 145 11.86 16.48 4.94
C ALA A 145 11.07 16.04 3.70
N PRO A 146 11.22 16.75 2.57
CA PRO A 146 10.65 16.28 1.33
C PRO A 146 11.12 14.84 1.15
N ALA A 147 10.17 13.93 0.93
CA ALA A 147 10.45 12.52 0.70
C ALA A 147 11.66 12.45 -0.23
N ILE A 148 12.75 11.84 0.23
CA ILE A 148 13.82 11.45 -0.68
C ILE A 148 13.13 10.50 -1.63
N ALA A 149 12.79 11.01 -2.81
CA ALA A 149 12.32 10.22 -3.92
C ALA A 149 13.31 9.08 -4.04
N ALA A 150 12.82 7.85 -3.93
CA ALA A 150 13.58 6.69 -4.34
C ALA A 150 14.21 7.07 -5.69
N GLY A 151 15.55 7.08 -5.76
CA GLY A 151 16.31 7.47 -6.94
C GLY A 151 16.17 6.52 -8.12
N GLY A 152 15.04 5.82 -8.24
CA GLY A 152 14.55 5.41 -9.54
C GLY A 152 14.00 6.65 -10.23
N SER A 153 14.24 6.79 -11.53
CA SER A 153 13.39 7.63 -12.36
C SER A 153 11.94 7.35 -11.96
N THR A 154 11.27 8.30 -11.31
CA THR A 154 9.85 8.16 -11.01
C THR A 154 9.18 8.05 -12.37
N LEU A 155 8.71 6.86 -12.71
CA LEU A 155 7.90 6.67 -13.90
C LEU A 155 6.64 7.50 -13.69
N THR A 156 6.62 8.67 -14.33
CA THR A 156 5.46 9.55 -14.33
C THR A 156 4.52 9.06 -15.42
N PHE A 157 3.33 8.61 -15.01
CA PHE A 157 2.27 8.23 -15.94
C PHE A 157 1.33 9.42 -16.09
N PRO A 158 1.33 10.14 -17.24
CA PRO A 158 0.44 11.27 -17.42
C PRO A 158 -1.03 10.81 -17.37
N VAL A 159 -1.88 11.67 -16.80
CA VAL A 159 -3.32 11.44 -16.74
C VAL A 159 -3.91 11.50 -18.15
N THR A 160 -4.50 10.40 -18.62
CA THR A 160 -5.13 10.33 -19.95
C THR A 160 -6.58 10.81 -19.97
N GLY A 161 -7.38 10.39 -18.98
CA GLY A 161 -8.84 10.57 -18.99
C GLY A 161 -9.36 11.45 -17.86
N THR A 162 -10.52 12.06 -18.09
CA THR A 162 -11.31 12.78 -17.08
C THR A 162 -11.78 11.84 -15.97
N LEU A 163 -12.19 12.40 -14.83
CA LEU A 163 -12.78 11.62 -13.74
C LEU A 163 -14.01 10.83 -14.23
N ASN A 164 -14.88 11.45 -15.03
CA ASN A 164 -16.08 10.80 -15.55
C ASN A 164 -15.72 9.60 -16.45
N GLN A 165 -14.69 9.71 -17.30
CA GLN A 165 -14.23 8.59 -18.12
C GLN A 165 -13.67 7.44 -17.27
N VAL A 166 -12.92 7.74 -16.19
CA VAL A 166 -12.47 6.71 -15.23
C VAL A 166 -13.65 6.03 -14.56
N MET A 167 -14.62 6.81 -14.10
CA MET A 167 -15.84 6.27 -13.49
C MET A 167 -16.59 5.34 -14.45
N ARG A 168 -16.78 5.75 -15.71
CA ARG A 168 -17.45 4.94 -16.74
C ARG A 168 -16.65 3.72 -17.19
N GLY A 169 -15.32 3.83 -17.22
CA GLY A 169 -14.44 2.80 -17.77
C GLY A 169 -14.05 1.72 -16.76
N ILE A 170 -14.04 2.04 -15.46
CA ILE A 170 -13.57 1.12 -14.41
C ILE A 170 -14.68 0.86 -13.40
N LEU A 171 -15.09 1.88 -12.64
CA LEU A 171 -15.97 1.67 -11.49
C LEU A 171 -17.39 1.26 -11.89
N PHE A 172 -17.96 1.86 -12.93
CA PHE A 172 -19.31 1.53 -13.41
C PHE A 172 -19.43 0.05 -13.83
N PRO A 173 -18.63 -0.48 -14.77
CA PRO A 173 -18.73 -1.89 -15.15
C PRO A 173 -18.41 -2.83 -13.98
N SER A 174 -17.39 -2.54 -13.16
CA SER A 174 -17.07 -3.38 -12.00
C SER A 174 -18.20 -3.42 -10.97
N SER A 175 -18.82 -2.28 -10.67
CA SER A 175 -19.93 -2.22 -9.70
C SER A 175 -21.15 -3.00 -10.20
N ASN A 176 -21.49 -2.90 -11.49
CA ASN A 176 -22.61 -3.65 -12.07
C ASN A 176 -22.38 -5.17 -12.03
N VAL A 177 -21.15 -5.64 -12.22
CA VAL A 177 -20.81 -7.06 -12.04
C VAL A 177 -21.12 -7.51 -10.61
N LEU A 178 -20.77 -6.71 -9.60
CA LEU A 178 -21.04 -7.06 -8.21
C LEU A 178 -22.54 -7.00 -7.90
N PHE A 179 -23.25 -5.98 -8.38
CA PHE A 179 -24.69 -5.85 -8.16
C PHE A 179 -25.51 -6.94 -8.84
N ASP A 180 -25.06 -7.45 -10.00
CA ASP A 180 -25.68 -8.57 -10.70
C ASP A 180 -25.76 -9.82 -9.82
N VAL A 181 -24.81 -10.02 -8.89
CA VAL A 181 -24.77 -11.17 -7.97
C VAL A 181 -26.01 -11.25 -7.07
N GLN A 182 -26.67 -10.14 -6.77
CA GLN A 182 -27.92 -10.13 -6.00
C GLN A 182 -29.05 -10.90 -6.70
N THR A 183 -28.99 -11.04 -8.03
CA THR A 183 -30.05 -11.70 -8.82
C THR A 183 -29.55 -12.89 -9.64
N LYS A 184 -28.23 -12.99 -9.86
CA LYS A 184 -27.59 -14.03 -10.66
C LYS A 184 -26.51 -14.71 -9.83
N ASP A 185 -26.74 -15.96 -9.43
CA ASP A 185 -25.73 -16.77 -8.77
C ASP A 185 -24.56 -17.06 -9.73
N PRO A 186 -23.32 -16.61 -9.43
CA PRO A 186 -22.16 -16.93 -10.26
C PRO A 186 -21.86 -18.44 -10.29
N SER A 187 -22.31 -19.20 -9.28
CA SER A 187 -22.15 -20.66 -9.20
C SER A 187 -23.13 -21.41 -10.11
N ALA A 188 -24.27 -20.79 -10.46
CA ALA A 188 -25.21 -21.35 -11.42
C ALA A 188 -24.70 -21.26 -12.88
N GLY A 189 -23.66 -20.46 -13.12
CA GLY A 189 -22.99 -20.40 -14.41
C GLY A 189 -22.05 -21.60 -14.61
N SER A 190 -22.31 -22.45 -15.60
CA SER A 190 -21.26 -23.28 -16.18
C SER A 190 -20.17 -22.37 -16.76
N LYS A 191 -18.92 -22.87 -16.87
CA LYS A 191 -17.81 -22.18 -17.58
C LYS A 191 -18.35 -21.44 -18.83
N GLY A 192 -18.26 -20.11 -18.84
CA GLY A 192 -18.64 -19.27 -19.97
C GLY A 192 -20.13 -18.90 -20.03
N GLY A 193 -20.48 -17.68 -19.64
CA GLY A 193 -21.83 -17.14 -19.72
C GLY A 193 -21.92 -15.87 -20.57
N THR A 194 -22.48 -16.04 -21.79
CA THR A 194 -22.78 -15.08 -22.88
C THR A 194 -21.61 -14.82 -23.85
N ALA A 195 -21.62 -15.24 -25.13
CA ALA A 195 -22.67 -15.77 -26.00
C ALA A 195 -22.08 -16.78 -27.00
N LYS A 196 -22.85 -17.82 -27.38
CA LYS A 196 -22.70 -18.51 -28.66
C LYS A 196 -23.25 -17.62 -29.79
N GLY A 197 -22.74 -16.39 -29.89
CA GLY A 197 -22.99 -15.48 -30.99
C GLY A 197 -21.81 -15.55 -31.94
N ASP A 198 -22.10 -15.69 -33.23
CA ASP A 198 -21.14 -15.76 -34.34
C ASP A 198 -19.87 -14.92 -34.04
N ALA A 199 -18.69 -15.58 -33.99
CA ALA A 199 -17.44 -15.09 -33.39
C ALA A 199 -16.75 -13.97 -34.22
N THR A 200 -17.54 -13.01 -34.68
CA THR A 200 -17.18 -11.92 -35.58
C THR A 200 -16.67 -10.69 -34.83
N THR A 201 -16.89 -10.61 -33.51
CA THR A 201 -16.42 -9.50 -32.68
C THR A 201 -15.49 -9.96 -31.56
N THR A 202 -14.56 -9.10 -31.16
CA THR A 202 -13.64 -9.31 -30.02
C THR A 202 -14.40 -9.63 -28.73
N SER A 203 -15.49 -8.91 -28.46
CA SER A 203 -16.37 -9.13 -27.30
C SER A 203 -17.00 -10.52 -27.27
N THR A 204 -17.42 -11.06 -28.42
CA THR A 204 -17.98 -12.41 -28.52
C THR A 204 -16.90 -13.49 -28.42
N ARG A 205 -15.67 -13.20 -28.86
CA ARG A 205 -14.54 -14.15 -28.84
C ARG A 205 -13.97 -14.38 -27.44
N TYR A 206 -14.10 -13.40 -26.55
CA TYR A 206 -13.51 -13.45 -25.21
C TYR A 206 -14.55 -13.50 -24.07
N GLY A 207 -15.84 -13.61 -24.40
CA GLY A 207 -16.93 -13.59 -23.42
C GLY A 207 -16.94 -14.77 -22.44
N ASP A 208 -16.19 -15.83 -22.71
CA ASP A 208 -16.11 -17.07 -21.92
C ASP A 208 -14.72 -17.37 -21.36
N VAL A 209 -13.75 -16.45 -21.48
CA VAL A 209 -12.36 -16.66 -21.03
C VAL A 209 -12.27 -16.84 -19.52
N TYR A 210 -13.15 -16.17 -18.77
CA TYR A 210 -13.15 -16.18 -17.32
C TYR A 210 -14.39 -16.88 -16.79
N SER A 211 -14.21 -17.65 -15.71
CA SER A 211 -15.35 -18.20 -14.97
C SER A 211 -16.17 -17.05 -14.35
N PRO A 212 -17.47 -17.26 -14.07
CA PRO A 212 -18.30 -16.23 -13.45
C PRO A 212 -17.68 -15.67 -12.15
N TRP A 213 -17.13 -16.54 -11.30
CA TRP A 213 -16.42 -16.12 -10.08
C TRP A 213 -15.14 -15.33 -10.34
N GLN A 214 -14.40 -15.63 -11.42
CA GLN A 214 -13.24 -14.82 -11.81
C GLN A 214 -13.64 -13.42 -12.28
N VAL A 215 -14.81 -13.28 -12.91
CA VAL A 215 -15.35 -11.96 -13.31
C VAL A 215 -15.73 -11.14 -12.07
N VAL A 216 -16.37 -11.78 -11.08
CA VAL A 216 -16.68 -11.14 -9.78
C VAL A 216 -15.41 -10.75 -9.03
N ASP A 217 -14.41 -11.64 -8.96
CA ASP A 217 -13.11 -11.35 -8.33
C ASP A 217 -12.41 -10.15 -8.99
N ALA A 218 -12.34 -10.13 -10.32
CA ALA A 218 -11.71 -9.05 -11.07
C ALA A 218 -12.43 -7.71 -10.87
N ALA A 219 -13.77 -7.72 -10.81
CA ALA A 219 -14.55 -6.54 -10.52
C ALA A 219 -14.27 -6.00 -9.11
N ALA A 220 -14.24 -6.86 -8.09
CA ALA A 220 -13.95 -6.46 -6.72
C ALA A 220 -12.51 -5.91 -6.57
N ILE A 221 -11.52 -6.55 -7.20
CA ILE A 221 -10.12 -6.07 -7.23
C ILE A 221 -10.04 -4.71 -7.91
N SER A 222 -10.73 -4.52 -9.05
CA SER A 222 -10.73 -3.24 -9.78
C SER A 222 -11.22 -2.08 -8.90
N ILE A 223 -12.21 -2.33 -8.04
CA ILE A 223 -12.68 -1.34 -7.05
C ILE A 223 -11.68 -1.19 -5.90
N ALA A 224 -11.15 -2.30 -5.37
CA ALA A 224 -10.18 -2.31 -4.27
C ALA A 224 -8.87 -1.57 -4.60
N GLU A 225 -8.47 -1.50 -5.87
CA GLU A 225 -7.23 -0.87 -6.31
C GLU A 225 -7.44 0.51 -6.96
N ILE A 226 -8.67 1.04 -6.93
CA ILE A 226 -8.98 2.30 -7.64
C ILE A 226 -8.32 3.54 -7.00
N GLY A 227 -7.88 3.45 -5.74
CA GLY A 227 -7.37 4.58 -4.95
C GLY A 227 -6.34 5.44 -5.70
N PRO A 228 -5.21 4.88 -6.16
CA PRO A 228 -4.20 5.63 -6.92
C PRO A 228 -4.74 6.29 -8.20
N VAL A 229 -5.77 5.72 -8.83
CA VAL A 229 -6.39 6.26 -10.05
C VAL A 229 -7.28 7.47 -9.74
N LEU A 230 -8.05 7.42 -8.66
CA LEU A 230 -8.91 8.53 -8.19
C LEU A 230 -8.12 9.67 -7.52
N MET A 231 -6.92 9.39 -7.03
CA MET A 231 -6.04 10.40 -6.42
C MET A 231 -5.17 11.14 -7.44
N GLN A 232 -5.26 10.81 -8.74
CA GLN A 232 -4.58 11.57 -9.79
C GLN A 232 -5.22 12.96 -10.01
N PRO A 233 -4.46 13.98 -10.43
CA PRO A 233 -4.97 15.33 -10.70
C PRO A 233 -5.77 15.40 -12.01
N ARG A 234 -6.92 14.73 -12.06
CA ARG A 234 -7.81 14.67 -13.24
C ARG A 234 -8.72 15.90 -13.32
N ARG A 235 -9.32 16.11 -14.50
CA ARG A 235 -10.41 17.09 -14.65
C ARG A 235 -11.77 16.44 -14.34
N CYS A 236 -12.59 17.18 -13.60
CA CYS A 236 -14.01 16.98 -13.39
C CYS A 236 -14.82 17.29 -14.65
N GLU A 237 -16.11 16.92 -14.66
CA GLU A 237 -17.04 17.20 -15.76
C GLU A 237 -17.30 18.71 -15.95
N ASN A 238 -17.26 19.48 -14.87
CA ASN A 238 -17.30 20.95 -14.90
C ASN A 238 -15.99 21.62 -15.38
N GLY A 239 -14.99 20.84 -15.82
CA GLY A 239 -13.69 21.33 -16.30
C GLY A 239 -12.67 21.71 -15.22
N LYS A 240 -13.07 21.77 -13.94
CA LYS A 240 -12.19 22.08 -12.80
C LYS A 240 -11.36 20.84 -12.39
N PRO A 241 -10.25 21.02 -11.64
CA PRO A 241 -9.51 19.89 -11.09
C PRO A 241 -10.37 19.06 -10.11
N ALA A 242 -10.17 17.75 -10.12
CA ALA A 242 -10.69 16.85 -9.09
C ALA A 242 -10.16 17.28 -7.71
N PRO A 243 -11.00 17.29 -6.66
CA PRO A 243 -10.64 17.85 -5.37
C PRO A 243 -9.81 16.87 -4.52
N VAL A 244 -8.74 16.33 -5.09
CA VAL A 244 -7.90 15.28 -4.51
C VAL A 244 -7.22 15.69 -3.20
N ASP A 245 -7.11 16.98 -2.94
CA ASP A 245 -6.52 17.53 -1.71
C ASP A 245 -7.50 17.56 -0.53
N ARG A 246 -8.82 17.53 -0.79
CA ARG A 246 -9.83 17.64 0.28
C ARG A 246 -9.85 16.39 1.15
N ALA A 247 -10.06 16.59 2.45
CA ALA A 247 -10.09 15.52 3.44
C ALA A 247 -11.25 14.54 3.18
N ASP A 248 -12.44 15.05 2.87
CA ASP A 248 -13.61 14.23 2.55
C ASP A 248 -13.43 13.44 1.26
N TRP A 249 -12.79 14.00 0.23
CA TRP A 249 -12.43 13.24 -0.98
C TRP A 249 -11.53 12.05 -0.65
N LYS A 250 -10.46 12.26 0.12
CA LYS A 250 -9.53 11.20 0.56
C LYS A 250 -10.26 10.12 1.35
N GLN A 251 -11.12 10.53 2.29
CA GLN A 251 -11.94 9.63 3.09
C GLN A 251 -12.90 8.80 2.22
N TYR A 252 -13.60 9.41 1.26
CA TYR A 252 -14.51 8.68 0.39
C TYR A 252 -13.79 7.73 -0.57
N VAL A 253 -12.62 8.12 -1.09
CA VAL A 253 -11.77 7.23 -1.89
C VAL A 253 -11.33 6.02 -1.07
N GLN A 254 -10.92 6.23 0.18
CA GLN A 254 -10.57 5.15 1.09
C GLN A 254 -11.76 4.22 1.35
N GLY A 255 -12.96 4.77 1.61
CA GLY A 255 -14.18 3.97 1.79
C GLY A 255 -14.51 3.10 0.57
N VAL A 256 -14.32 3.60 -0.65
CA VAL A 256 -14.51 2.80 -1.88
C VAL A 256 -13.49 1.66 -1.98
N VAL A 257 -12.22 1.93 -1.67
CA VAL A 257 -11.16 0.91 -1.64
C VAL A 257 -11.47 -0.19 -0.62
N GLU A 258 -11.89 0.20 0.58
CA GLU A 258 -12.25 -0.74 1.66
C GLU A 258 -13.48 -1.57 1.31
N ALA A 259 -14.51 -0.96 0.70
CA ALA A 259 -15.68 -1.67 0.20
C ALA A 259 -15.31 -2.67 -0.89
N GLY A 260 -14.41 -2.31 -1.82
CA GLY A 260 -13.87 -3.24 -2.83
C GLY A 260 -13.13 -4.42 -2.20
N ARG A 261 -12.30 -4.18 -1.17
CA ARG A 261 -11.61 -5.24 -0.42
C ARG A 261 -12.59 -6.15 0.32
N ALA A 262 -13.66 -5.60 0.88
CA ALA A 262 -14.71 -6.38 1.53
C ALA A 262 -15.46 -7.26 0.52
N ALA A 263 -15.84 -6.71 -0.63
CA ALA A 263 -16.45 -7.45 -1.72
C ALA A 263 -15.53 -8.56 -2.26
N TYR A 264 -14.21 -8.32 -2.34
CA TYR A 264 -13.26 -9.34 -2.75
C TYR A 264 -13.15 -10.47 -1.72
N ARG A 265 -13.07 -10.14 -0.42
CA ARG A 265 -13.09 -11.18 0.64
C ARG A 265 -14.38 -12.01 0.58
N ALA A 266 -15.52 -11.36 0.37
CA ALA A 266 -16.79 -12.04 0.18
C ALA A 266 -16.78 -12.96 -1.05
N SER A 267 -16.24 -12.49 -2.19
CA SER A 267 -16.19 -13.29 -3.41
C SER A 267 -15.32 -14.52 -3.28
N GLN A 268 -14.23 -14.47 -2.49
CA GLN A 268 -13.38 -15.63 -2.22
C GLN A 268 -14.12 -16.79 -1.52
N THR A 269 -15.23 -16.51 -0.83
CA THR A 269 -16.07 -17.55 -0.21
C THR A 269 -16.90 -18.34 -1.22
N ARG A 270 -16.99 -17.85 -2.47
CA ARG A 270 -17.85 -18.42 -3.52
C ARG A 270 -19.32 -18.53 -3.10
N SER A 271 -19.77 -17.64 -2.20
CA SER A 271 -21.15 -17.53 -1.74
C SER A 271 -21.82 -16.32 -2.38
N GLN A 272 -22.95 -16.57 -3.06
CA GLN A 272 -23.79 -15.50 -3.60
C GLN A 272 -24.26 -14.56 -2.49
N ASP A 273 -24.74 -15.13 -1.38
CA ASP A 273 -25.26 -14.36 -0.23
C ASP A 273 -24.19 -13.43 0.34
N ALA A 274 -22.97 -13.94 0.55
CA ALA A 274 -21.89 -13.13 1.10
C ALA A 274 -21.53 -11.93 0.22
N VAL A 275 -21.52 -12.12 -1.11
CA VAL A 275 -21.24 -11.03 -2.06
C VAL A 275 -22.43 -10.08 -2.15
N SER A 276 -23.66 -10.61 -2.18
CA SER A 276 -24.90 -9.83 -2.16
C SER A 276 -24.92 -8.88 -0.96
N ASP A 277 -24.59 -9.37 0.23
CA ASP A 277 -24.51 -8.55 1.45
C ASP A 277 -23.42 -7.47 1.34
N ALA A 278 -22.25 -7.81 0.79
CA ALA A 278 -21.16 -6.87 0.56
C ALA A 278 -21.52 -5.75 -0.44
N THR A 279 -22.52 -5.96 -1.31
CA THR A 279 -22.97 -4.91 -2.24
C THR A 279 -23.60 -3.72 -1.53
N ASN A 280 -24.16 -3.89 -0.33
CA ASN A 280 -24.66 -2.78 0.48
C ASN A 280 -23.52 -1.81 0.85
N THR A 281 -22.39 -2.35 1.30
CA THR A 281 -21.18 -1.57 1.61
C THR A 281 -20.64 -0.85 0.38
N ILE A 282 -20.66 -1.49 -0.79
CA ILE A 282 -20.29 -0.86 -2.07
C ILE A 282 -21.23 0.31 -2.38
N SER A 283 -22.54 0.09 -2.27
CA SER A 283 -23.57 1.10 -2.53
C SER A 283 -23.38 2.33 -1.63
N ASP A 284 -23.16 2.12 -0.33
CA ASP A 284 -22.95 3.20 0.64
C ASP A 284 -21.66 3.99 0.36
N ALA A 285 -20.55 3.29 0.08
CA ALA A 285 -19.29 3.93 -0.28
C ALA A 285 -19.42 4.79 -1.55
N CYS A 286 -20.10 4.27 -2.58
CA CYS A 286 -20.39 5.02 -3.80
C CYS A 286 -21.27 6.23 -3.51
N ALA A 287 -22.33 6.08 -2.70
CA ALA A 287 -23.27 7.15 -2.40
C ALA A 287 -22.62 8.29 -1.60
N ASN A 288 -21.71 7.99 -0.67
CA ASN A 288 -21.00 8.99 0.13
C ASN A 288 -20.21 9.98 -0.76
N CYS A 289 -19.57 9.48 -1.82
CA CYS A 289 -18.90 10.34 -2.79
C CYS A 289 -19.89 11.01 -3.76
N HIS A 290 -20.84 10.23 -4.30
CA HIS A 290 -21.75 10.72 -5.33
C HIS A 290 -22.69 11.82 -4.86
N ARG A 291 -23.20 11.76 -3.62
CA ARG A 291 -24.05 12.82 -3.06
C ARG A 291 -23.36 14.18 -3.06
N VAL A 292 -22.05 14.22 -2.86
CA VAL A 292 -21.26 15.46 -2.79
C VAL A 292 -20.77 15.89 -4.17
N TYR A 293 -20.30 14.95 -4.98
CA TYR A 293 -19.52 15.25 -6.19
C TYR A 293 -20.21 14.90 -7.52
N ARG A 294 -21.37 14.23 -7.52
CA ARG A 294 -22.05 13.78 -8.75
C ARG A 294 -23.52 14.16 -8.81
N ASP A 295 -24.24 13.98 -7.71
CA ASP A 295 -25.70 14.08 -7.61
C ASP A 295 -26.10 15.50 -7.21
N VAL A 296 -25.78 16.41 -8.11
CA VAL A 296 -25.94 17.86 -7.99
C VAL A 296 -26.87 18.37 -9.08
N SER A 297 -27.41 19.58 -8.91
CA SER A 297 -28.49 20.13 -9.73
C SER A 297 -28.17 20.32 -11.22
N SER A 298 -26.90 20.32 -11.65
CA SER A 298 -26.54 20.44 -13.06
C SER A 298 -25.19 19.78 -13.39
N ALA A 299 -24.97 19.43 -14.66
CA ALA A 299 -23.66 18.94 -15.11
C ALA A 299 -22.55 19.99 -14.92
N ALA A 300 -22.88 21.28 -15.00
CA ALA A 300 -21.96 22.38 -14.71
C ALA A 300 -21.48 22.39 -13.25
N THR A 301 -22.24 21.76 -12.35
CA THR A 301 -21.88 21.62 -10.94
C THR A 301 -21.35 20.22 -10.60
N ARG A 302 -21.09 19.33 -11.57
CA ARG A 302 -20.55 18.00 -11.26
C ARG A 302 -19.06 18.04 -10.96
N CYS A 303 -18.70 17.42 -9.84
CA CYS A 303 -17.38 17.32 -9.24
C CYS A 303 -16.87 18.72 -8.88
N THR A 304 -17.55 19.36 -7.94
CA THR A 304 -17.43 20.81 -7.74
C THR A 304 -16.55 21.27 -6.60
N PRO A 305 -15.56 22.10 -6.93
CA PRO A 305 -15.03 23.14 -6.07
C PRO A 305 -15.73 24.48 -6.40
N HIS A 306 -17.03 24.60 -6.12
CA HIS A 306 -17.69 25.93 -6.03
C HIS A 306 -17.37 26.56 -4.68
#